data_AF-A0A1S3GR65-F1
#
_entry.id   AF-A0A1S3GR65-F1
#
_cell.length_a   1.000
_cell.length_b   1.000
_cell.length_c   1.000
_cell.angle_alpha   90.00
_cell.angle_beta   90.00
_cell.angle_gamma   90.00
#
_symmetry.space_group_name_H-M   'P 1'
#
loop_
_entity.id
_entity.type
_entity.pdbx_description
1 polymer ?
#
loop_
_entity_poly.entity_id
_entity_poly.type
_entity_poly.pdbx_seq_one_letter_code
_entity_poly.pdbx_strand_id
1 'polypeptide(L)'
;MAASSSGLGLGLGLGLGGGGGGGGGGVSPGSEAGDFLARYRLVSNKLKKRFLRKPNVAEAGEQFGQLGRELRAQECLPYAAWCQLAVARCQQALFHGPGEALALTEAARLFLRQEPGPGAAPAPLPANSGSAAPSPATLGAFSDVLARCEVSRVLLLLLLQPPPAKLLPEHAQTLERYSWEAFDSHCQDGSSGQLPEELFLLLQSLVMATHEKDTEAVKSLQVEMWPLLSAEQNHLLHLVLQETISPSGQGV
;
A
#
# COMPACT_ATOMS: atom_id res chain seq x y z
N MET A 1 9.62 -4.48 -63.69
CA MET A 1 10.14 -3.69 -64.83
C MET A 1 9.36 -2.37 -64.89
N ALA A 2 10.04 -1.25 -65.18
CA ALA A 2 9.54 0.14 -65.17
C ALA A 2 9.06 0.66 -63.78
N ALA A 3 9.50 1.78 -63.19
CA ALA A 3 9.80 3.16 -63.67
C ALA A 3 8.52 3.88 -64.16
N SER A 4 8.15 5.14 -63.87
CA SER A 4 8.76 6.35 -63.25
C SER A 4 7.61 7.37 -62.96
N SER A 5 7.72 8.55 -62.31
CA SER A 5 8.74 9.24 -61.47
C SER A 5 8.17 10.59 -60.96
N SER A 6 8.81 11.22 -59.96
CA SER A 6 8.83 12.69 -59.68
C SER A 6 7.63 13.38 -59.00
N GLY A 7 7.92 14.31 -58.07
CA GLY A 7 6.91 15.21 -57.48
C GLY A 7 7.31 15.91 -56.16
N LEU A 8 8.42 16.64 -56.10
CA LEU A 8 8.76 17.50 -54.95
C LEU A 8 7.93 18.80 -54.97
N GLY A 9 7.40 19.21 -53.81
CA GLY A 9 6.64 20.46 -53.65
C GLY A 9 6.85 21.09 -52.27
N LEU A 10 7.77 22.05 -52.18
CA LEU A 10 7.98 22.87 -50.98
C LEU A 10 6.90 23.95 -50.88
N GLY A 11 6.27 24.08 -49.71
CA GLY A 11 5.28 25.12 -49.41
C GLY A 11 5.63 25.89 -48.15
N LEU A 12 6.33 27.02 -48.31
CA LEU A 12 6.66 27.96 -47.23
C LEU A 12 5.42 28.75 -46.81
N GLY A 13 5.04 28.67 -45.52
CA GLY A 13 4.00 29.48 -44.90
C GLY A 13 4.57 30.40 -43.82
N LEU A 14 5.11 31.57 -44.21
CA LEU A 14 5.52 32.62 -43.27
C LEU A 14 4.31 33.47 -42.88
N GLY A 15 3.92 33.41 -41.60
CA GLY A 15 2.90 34.27 -40.99
C GLY A 15 3.47 35.06 -39.81
N LEU A 16 3.85 36.32 -40.03
CA LEU A 16 4.31 37.25 -39.01
C LEU A 16 3.11 37.90 -38.28
N GLY A 17 3.21 38.16 -36.97
CA GLY A 17 2.23 39.04 -36.31
C GLY A 17 2.20 39.12 -34.79
N GLY A 18 3.17 39.83 -34.17
CA GLY A 18 3.05 40.41 -32.82
C GLY A 18 3.01 39.44 -31.62
N GLY A 19 3.35 39.85 -30.40
CA GLY A 19 3.79 41.17 -29.94
C GLY A 19 3.39 41.39 -28.47
N GLY A 20 4.39 41.56 -27.59
CA GLY A 20 4.22 41.62 -26.14
C GLY A 20 4.64 40.31 -25.46
N GLY A 21 5.48 40.28 -24.42
CA GLY A 21 6.04 41.38 -23.62
C GLY A 21 5.66 41.21 -22.16
N GLY A 22 6.65 40.93 -21.30
CA GLY A 22 6.52 41.02 -19.85
C GLY A 22 5.61 39.97 -19.20
N GLY A 23 6.18 38.83 -18.83
CA GLY A 23 5.44 37.79 -18.11
C GLY A 23 6.38 36.75 -17.52
N GLY A 24 7.18 37.14 -16.53
CA GLY A 24 7.98 36.22 -15.72
C GLY A 24 7.08 35.37 -14.84
N GLY A 25 6.41 34.38 -15.46
CA GLY A 25 5.64 33.36 -14.77
C GLY A 25 6.56 32.40 -14.05
N GLY A 26 7.09 32.84 -12.91
CA GLY A 26 7.67 31.92 -11.94
C GLY A 26 6.60 30.89 -11.59
N VAL A 27 6.84 29.64 -11.97
CA VAL A 27 5.92 28.53 -11.69
C VAL A 27 5.85 28.36 -10.19
N SER A 28 4.84 28.98 -9.58
CA SER A 28 4.53 28.78 -8.17
C SER A 28 4.23 27.29 -7.96
N PRO A 29 4.99 26.57 -7.11
CA PRO A 29 4.86 25.11 -6.97
C PRO A 29 3.50 24.65 -6.42
N GLY A 30 2.62 25.58 -6.04
CA GLY A 30 1.23 25.30 -5.69
C GLY A 30 0.25 25.11 -6.86
N SER A 31 0.62 25.44 -8.12
CA SER A 31 -0.30 25.35 -9.26
C SER A 31 -0.59 23.90 -9.66
N GLU A 32 0.47 23.10 -9.90
CA GLU A 32 0.36 21.69 -10.32
C GLU A 32 -0.31 20.81 -9.25
N ALA A 33 0.05 21.00 -7.97
CA ALA A 33 -0.57 20.29 -6.85
C ALA A 33 -2.06 20.67 -6.68
N GLY A 34 -2.42 21.91 -7.01
CA GLY A 34 -3.81 22.38 -7.02
C GLY A 34 -4.65 21.67 -8.09
N ASP A 35 -4.13 21.54 -9.31
CA ASP A 35 -4.81 20.82 -10.40
C ASP A 35 -4.94 19.32 -10.11
N PHE A 36 -3.87 18.67 -9.61
CA PHE A 36 -3.95 17.28 -9.16
C PHE A 36 -5.08 17.05 -8.15
N LEU A 37 -5.12 17.85 -7.06
CA LEU A 37 -6.13 17.69 -6.02
C LEU A 37 -7.55 17.94 -6.54
N ALA A 38 -7.73 18.86 -7.49
CA ALA A 38 -9.01 19.07 -8.17
C ALA A 38 -9.41 17.84 -9.00
N ARG A 39 -8.51 17.30 -9.82
CA ARG A 39 -8.73 16.10 -10.65
C ARG A 39 -9.03 14.86 -9.81
N TYR A 40 -8.26 14.61 -8.74
CA TYR A 40 -8.49 13.50 -7.81
C TYR A 40 -9.87 13.59 -7.12
N ARG A 41 -10.23 14.78 -6.62
CA ARG A 41 -11.55 15.04 -6.01
C ARG A 41 -12.69 14.85 -7.03
N LEU A 42 -12.49 15.21 -8.30
CA LEU A 42 -13.48 14.98 -9.36
C LEU A 42 -13.75 13.49 -9.58
N VAL A 43 -12.72 12.64 -9.63
CA VAL A 43 -12.89 11.18 -9.74
C VAL A 43 -13.56 10.62 -8.48
N SER A 44 -13.14 11.05 -7.28
CA SER A 44 -13.79 10.64 -6.02
C SER A 44 -15.27 11.03 -5.96
N ASN A 45 -15.64 12.18 -6.53
CA ASN A 45 -17.03 12.64 -6.63
C ASN A 45 -17.88 11.82 -7.61
N LYS A 46 -17.27 11.09 -8.56
CA LYS A 46 -17.98 10.10 -9.41
C LYS A 46 -18.38 8.85 -8.63
N LEU A 47 -17.61 8.46 -7.60
CA LEU A 47 -17.87 7.29 -6.75
C LEU A 47 -18.93 7.53 -5.66
N LYS A 48 -19.25 8.79 -5.32
CA LYS A 48 -20.28 9.11 -4.33
C LYS A 48 -21.65 8.60 -4.79
N LYS A 49 -22.36 7.88 -3.91
CA LYS A 49 -23.73 7.39 -4.16
C LYS A 49 -24.63 8.58 -4.55
N ARG A 50 -25.29 8.46 -5.70
CA ARG A 50 -26.36 9.38 -6.15
C ARG A 50 -27.69 8.65 -6.13
N PHE A 51 -28.77 9.38 -5.83
CA PHE A 51 -30.06 8.85 -5.36
C PHE A 51 -30.66 7.70 -6.20
N LEU A 52 -30.40 7.61 -7.52
CA LEU A 52 -30.81 6.47 -8.37
C LEU A 52 -29.73 5.94 -9.33
N ARG A 53 -28.43 6.28 -9.17
CA ARG A 53 -27.38 5.86 -10.13
C ARG A 53 -26.21 5.19 -9.42
N LYS A 54 -25.96 3.91 -9.76
CA LYS A 54 -24.74 3.22 -9.37
C LYS A 54 -23.53 3.91 -10.04
N PRO A 55 -22.44 4.19 -9.29
CA PRO A 55 -21.24 4.81 -9.86
C PRO A 55 -20.51 3.82 -10.79
N ASN A 56 -19.84 4.35 -11.81
CA ASN A 56 -19.02 3.55 -12.71
C ASN A 56 -17.64 3.32 -12.08
N VAL A 57 -17.50 2.24 -11.30
CA VAL A 57 -16.29 1.95 -10.51
C VAL A 57 -15.08 1.61 -11.39
N ALA A 58 -15.30 0.94 -12.53
CA ALA A 58 -14.24 0.58 -13.47
C ALA A 58 -13.57 1.83 -14.08
N GLU A 59 -14.37 2.73 -14.65
CA GLU A 59 -13.91 4.01 -15.22
C GLU A 59 -13.21 4.89 -14.18
N ALA A 60 -13.69 4.89 -12.93
CA ALA A 60 -13.03 5.61 -11.84
C ALA A 60 -11.65 4.99 -11.51
N GLY A 61 -11.53 3.67 -11.49
CA GLY A 61 -10.26 2.96 -11.33
C GLY A 61 -9.26 3.30 -12.43
N GLU A 62 -9.67 3.30 -13.69
CA GLU A 62 -8.83 3.72 -14.83
C GLU A 62 -8.34 5.17 -14.69
N GLN A 63 -9.22 6.08 -14.26
CA GLN A 63 -8.89 7.50 -14.07
C GLN A 63 -7.89 7.72 -12.91
N PHE A 64 -8.03 6.99 -11.80
CA PHE A 64 -7.02 7.01 -10.74
C PHE A 64 -5.69 6.40 -11.20
N GLY A 65 -5.72 5.32 -11.99
CA GLY A 65 -4.52 4.71 -12.56
C GLY A 65 -3.79 5.63 -13.55
N GLN A 66 -4.52 6.43 -14.32
CA GLN A 66 -3.94 7.46 -15.18
C GLN A 66 -3.29 8.59 -14.36
N LEU A 67 -4.01 9.17 -13.40
CA LEU A 67 -3.47 10.19 -12.46
C LEU A 67 -2.20 9.70 -11.74
N GLY A 68 -2.20 8.45 -11.27
CA GLY A 68 -1.05 7.84 -10.61
C GLY A 68 0.18 7.70 -11.53
N ARG A 69 -0.01 7.45 -12.83
CA ARG A 69 1.10 7.40 -13.81
C ARG A 69 1.66 8.78 -14.12
N GLU A 70 0.81 9.78 -14.29
CA GLU A 70 1.23 11.18 -14.50
C GLU A 70 2.07 11.68 -13.31
N LEU A 71 1.61 11.44 -12.09
CA LEU A 71 2.33 11.83 -10.88
C LEU A 71 3.68 11.11 -10.71
N ARG A 72 3.83 9.86 -11.16
CA ARG A 72 5.14 9.20 -11.19
C ARG A 72 6.09 9.84 -12.19
N ALA A 73 5.61 10.23 -13.37
CA ALA A 73 6.43 10.93 -14.36
C ALA A 73 6.90 12.30 -13.85
N GLN A 74 6.18 12.89 -12.89
CA GLN A 74 6.55 14.12 -12.17
C GLN A 74 7.34 13.85 -10.87
N GLU A 75 7.77 12.61 -10.60
CA GLU A 75 8.39 12.16 -9.34
C GLU A 75 7.60 12.54 -8.06
N CYS A 76 6.30 12.81 -8.19
CA CYS A 76 5.35 13.08 -7.11
C CYS A 76 4.86 11.76 -6.48
N LEU A 77 5.82 10.95 -6.02
CA LEU A 77 5.62 9.58 -5.53
C LEU A 77 4.54 9.40 -4.46
N PRO A 78 4.36 10.27 -3.44
CA PRO A 78 3.37 10.02 -2.39
C PRO A 78 1.96 10.15 -2.95
N TYR A 79 1.69 11.18 -3.75
CA TYR A 79 0.40 11.36 -4.43
C TYR A 79 0.11 10.24 -5.43
N ALA A 80 1.14 9.70 -6.10
CA ALA A 80 1.00 8.53 -6.96
C ALA A 80 0.59 7.27 -6.17
N ALA A 81 1.09 7.11 -4.94
CA ALA A 81 0.69 6.04 -4.03
C ALA A 81 -0.77 6.19 -3.56
N TRP A 82 -1.19 7.40 -3.20
CA TRP A 82 -2.60 7.72 -2.90
C TRP A 82 -3.54 7.39 -4.08
N CYS A 83 -3.09 7.60 -5.32
CA CYS A 83 -3.84 7.17 -6.50
C CYS A 83 -3.96 5.64 -6.59
N GLN A 84 -2.89 4.89 -6.32
CA GLN A 84 -2.96 3.42 -6.34
C GLN A 84 -3.83 2.83 -5.23
N LEU A 85 -3.86 3.43 -4.03
CA LEU A 85 -4.82 3.05 -3.00
C LEU A 85 -6.27 3.27 -3.46
N ALA A 86 -6.54 4.30 -4.28
CA ALA A 86 -7.85 4.51 -4.88
C ALA A 86 -8.17 3.48 -5.99
N VAL A 87 -7.17 3.07 -6.79
CA VAL A 87 -7.29 1.97 -7.78
C VAL A 87 -7.65 0.65 -7.08
N ALA A 88 -6.93 0.30 -6.02
CA ALA A 88 -7.18 -0.91 -5.22
C ALA A 88 -8.63 -0.95 -4.69
N ARG A 89 -9.12 0.15 -4.12
CA ARG A 89 -10.50 0.27 -3.63
C ARG A 89 -11.54 0.16 -4.74
N CYS A 90 -11.24 0.60 -5.96
CA CYS A 90 -12.11 0.37 -7.12
C CYS A 90 -12.13 -1.12 -7.51
N GLN A 91 -10.98 -1.79 -7.51
CA GLN A 91 -10.88 -3.22 -7.84
C GLN A 91 -11.55 -4.11 -6.79
N GLN A 92 -11.40 -3.78 -5.50
CA GLN A 92 -12.10 -4.40 -4.38
C GLN A 92 -13.63 -4.34 -4.57
N ALA A 93 -14.16 -3.15 -4.90
CA ALA A 93 -15.59 -2.94 -5.17
C ALA A 93 -16.09 -3.59 -6.48
N LEU A 94 -15.17 -4.08 -7.32
CA LEU A 94 -15.44 -4.89 -8.52
C LEU A 94 -15.15 -6.39 -8.30
N PHE A 95 -14.77 -6.80 -7.09
CA PHE A 95 -14.34 -8.16 -6.73
C PHE A 95 -13.15 -8.69 -7.58
N HIS A 96 -12.27 -7.78 -8.02
CA HIS A 96 -11.14 -8.09 -8.90
C HIS A 96 -9.83 -8.25 -8.11
N GLY A 97 -9.77 -9.28 -7.26
CA GLY A 97 -8.68 -9.53 -6.29
C GLY A 97 -7.25 -9.47 -6.85
N PRO A 98 -6.91 -10.08 -8.00
CA PRO A 98 -5.56 -9.99 -8.57
C PRO A 98 -5.15 -8.56 -8.94
N GLY A 99 -6.13 -7.72 -9.32
CA GLY A 99 -5.89 -6.31 -9.62
C GLY A 99 -5.64 -5.51 -8.35
N GLU A 100 -6.48 -5.73 -7.33
CA GLU A 100 -6.38 -5.09 -6.01
C GLU A 100 -5.01 -5.34 -5.37
N ALA A 101 -4.55 -6.60 -5.39
CA ALA A 101 -3.22 -6.97 -4.89
C ALA A 101 -2.10 -6.23 -5.61
N LEU A 102 -2.14 -6.15 -6.95
CA LEU A 102 -1.14 -5.41 -7.74
C LEU A 102 -1.12 -3.92 -7.39
N ALA A 103 -2.28 -3.27 -7.27
CA ALA A 103 -2.37 -1.85 -6.91
C ALA A 103 -1.86 -1.57 -5.49
N LEU A 104 -2.17 -2.44 -4.52
CA LEU A 104 -1.65 -2.34 -3.15
C LEU A 104 -0.12 -2.52 -3.09
N THR A 105 0.42 -3.54 -3.76
CA THR A 105 1.89 -3.74 -3.85
C THR A 105 2.58 -2.55 -4.50
N GLU A 106 1.96 -1.95 -5.52
CA GLU A 106 2.52 -0.78 -6.20
C GLU A 106 2.45 0.49 -5.33
N ALA A 107 1.39 0.67 -4.54
CA ALA A 107 1.30 1.75 -3.54
C ALA A 107 2.42 1.61 -2.48
N ALA A 108 2.62 0.40 -1.94
CA ALA A 108 3.65 0.13 -0.93
C ALA A 108 5.06 0.46 -1.45
N ARG A 109 5.40 0.08 -2.69
CA ARG A 109 6.70 0.42 -3.31
C ARG A 109 6.92 1.93 -3.46
N LEU A 110 5.87 2.70 -3.72
CA LEU A 110 5.96 4.16 -3.86
C LEU A 110 6.17 4.86 -2.52
N PHE A 111 5.57 4.36 -1.44
CA PHE A 111 5.86 4.84 -0.08
C PHE A 111 7.27 4.47 0.38
N LEU A 112 7.72 3.23 0.15
CA LEU A 112 9.09 2.81 0.47
C LEU A 112 10.16 3.61 -0.29
N ARG A 113 9.89 4.05 -1.53
CA ARG A 113 10.79 4.91 -2.31
C ARG A 113 10.80 6.38 -1.85
N GLN A 114 9.92 6.77 -0.92
CA GLN A 114 9.94 8.09 -0.27
C GLN A 114 10.73 8.11 1.04
N GLU A 115 10.95 6.96 1.67
CA GLU A 115 11.74 6.86 2.91
C GLU A 115 13.24 7.08 2.60
N PRO A 116 13.95 7.99 3.31
CA PRO A 116 15.39 8.09 3.21
C PRO A 116 16.04 6.86 3.85
N GLY A 117 16.78 6.08 3.05
CA GLY A 117 17.42 4.85 3.53
C GLY A 117 18.42 5.07 4.67
N PRO A 118 18.66 4.06 5.53
CA PRO A 118 19.41 4.18 6.80
C PRO A 118 20.92 4.46 6.69
N GLY A 119 21.40 4.94 5.54
CA GLY A 119 22.79 5.32 5.28
C GLY A 119 23.02 6.81 4.98
N ALA A 120 21.97 7.63 4.90
CA ALA A 120 22.09 9.05 4.62
C ALA A 120 22.33 9.87 5.91
N ALA A 121 23.60 9.99 6.32
CA ALA A 121 23.97 10.90 7.41
C ALA A 121 23.49 12.34 7.11
N PRO A 122 22.94 13.07 8.10
CA PRO A 122 22.43 14.41 7.86
C PRO A 122 23.57 15.35 7.51
N ALA A 123 23.61 15.82 6.27
CA ALA A 123 24.52 16.89 5.87
C ALA A 123 24.22 18.15 6.71
N PRO A 124 25.24 18.82 7.27
CA PRO A 124 25.02 19.99 8.12
C PRO A 124 24.45 21.15 7.30
N LEU A 125 23.15 21.40 7.47
CA LEU A 125 22.48 22.56 6.89
C LEU A 125 23.02 23.85 7.55
N PRO A 126 23.28 24.92 6.78
CA PRO A 126 23.70 26.19 7.36
C PRO A 126 22.58 26.77 8.21
N ALA A 127 22.90 27.12 9.46
CA ALA A 127 21.96 27.66 10.42
C ALA A 127 21.50 29.08 10.03
N ASN A 128 20.42 29.18 9.24
CA ASN A 128 19.51 30.33 9.23
C ASN A 128 18.24 30.08 8.41
N SER A 129 17.28 29.38 9.01
CA SER A 129 15.84 29.65 8.86
C SER A 129 15.10 28.89 9.95
N GLY A 130 14.21 29.57 10.67
CA GLY A 130 13.42 28.94 11.73
C GLY A 130 12.44 27.94 11.15
N SER A 131 12.82 26.66 11.14
CA SER A 131 12.00 25.55 10.66
C SER A 131 11.80 24.56 11.79
N ALA A 132 10.55 24.16 12.02
CA ALA A 132 10.23 23.14 13.01
C ALA A 132 10.93 21.82 12.66
N ALA A 133 11.36 21.10 13.71
CA ALA A 133 12.00 19.79 13.56
C ALA A 133 11.12 18.84 12.72
N PRO A 134 11.71 17.91 11.93
CA PRO A 134 10.95 16.91 11.20
C PRO A 134 10.19 16.01 12.20
N SER A 135 8.89 16.24 12.34
CA SER A 135 8.03 15.42 13.20
C SER A 135 7.88 14.00 12.63
N PRO A 136 7.82 12.94 13.45
CA PRO A 136 7.67 11.54 13.03
C PRO A 136 6.27 11.19 12.44
N ALA A 137 5.57 12.17 11.86
CA ALA A 137 4.16 12.09 11.49
C ALA A 137 3.88 11.31 10.20
N THR A 138 4.85 11.12 9.31
CA THR A 138 4.69 10.36 8.06
C THR A 138 4.56 8.86 8.28
N LEU A 139 5.23 8.31 9.30
CA LEU A 139 5.20 6.88 9.63
C LEU A 139 3.83 6.43 10.21
N GLY A 140 3.06 7.37 10.78
CA GLY A 140 1.79 7.07 11.45
C GLY A 140 0.55 7.00 10.55
N ALA A 141 0.59 7.53 9.32
CA ALA A 141 -0.62 7.67 8.50
C ALA A 141 -1.11 6.37 7.83
N PHE A 142 -0.28 5.33 7.81
CA PHE A 142 -0.59 4.00 7.28
C PHE A 142 -0.26 2.88 8.27
N SER A 143 0.09 3.22 9.52
CA SER A 143 0.46 2.23 10.54
C SER A 143 -0.70 1.28 10.87
N ASP A 144 -1.94 1.79 10.85
CA ASP A 144 -3.17 1.03 10.99
C ASP A 144 -3.39 0.01 9.86
N VAL A 145 -3.13 0.42 8.61
CA VAL A 145 -3.21 -0.46 7.43
C VAL A 145 -2.11 -1.52 7.47
N LEU A 146 -0.88 -1.15 7.82
CA LEU A 146 0.24 -2.08 7.95
C LEU A 146 0.00 -3.10 9.06
N ALA A 147 -0.44 -2.65 10.24
CA ALA A 147 -0.85 -3.51 11.36
C ALA A 147 -1.94 -4.50 10.94
N ARG A 148 -2.99 -4.01 10.27
CA ARG A 148 -4.10 -4.87 9.80
C ARG A 148 -3.62 -5.93 8.81
N CYS A 149 -2.77 -5.54 7.86
CA CYS A 149 -2.18 -6.45 6.88
C CYS A 149 -1.28 -7.50 7.53
N GLU A 150 -0.45 -7.11 8.50
CA GLU A 150 0.46 -8.03 9.19
C GLU A 150 -0.30 -9.06 10.03
N VAL A 151 -1.27 -8.62 10.85
CA VAL A 151 -2.15 -9.49 11.65
C VAL A 151 -2.89 -10.48 10.75
N SER A 152 -3.55 -10.00 9.69
CA SER A 152 -4.29 -10.87 8.77
C SER A 152 -3.37 -11.86 8.05
N ARG A 153 -2.13 -11.46 7.72
CA ARG A 153 -1.13 -12.34 7.11
C ARG A 153 -0.71 -13.46 8.08
N VAL A 154 -0.45 -13.16 9.35
CA VAL A 154 -0.13 -14.18 10.37
C VAL A 154 -1.29 -15.18 10.51
N LEU A 155 -2.52 -14.68 10.70
CA LEU A 155 -3.70 -15.55 10.85
C LEU A 155 -3.95 -16.44 9.62
N LEU A 156 -3.75 -15.91 8.40
CA LEU A 156 -3.88 -16.69 7.16
C LEU A 156 -2.77 -17.74 7.01
N LEU A 157 -1.54 -17.45 7.44
CA LEU A 157 -0.44 -18.43 7.39
C LEU A 157 -0.66 -19.57 8.39
N LEU A 158 -1.18 -19.27 9.58
CA LEU A 158 -1.58 -20.28 10.57
C LEU A 158 -2.77 -21.15 10.10
N LEU A 159 -3.74 -20.55 9.41
CA LEU A 159 -4.91 -21.25 8.87
C LEU A 159 -4.56 -22.15 7.66
N LEU A 160 -3.76 -21.64 6.73
CA LEU A 160 -3.53 -22.30 5.43
C LEU A 160 -2.36 -23.30 5.44
N GLN A 161 -1.47 -23.22 6.44
CA GLN A 161 -0.27 -24.05 6.61
C GLN A 161 0.42 -24.42 5.28
N PRO A 162 0.81 -23.44 4.45
CA PRO A 162 1.28 -23.70 3.09
C PRO A 162 2.54 -24.58 3.10
N PRO A 163 2.62 -25.64 2.28
CA PRO A 163 3.80 -26.51 2.24
C PRO A 163 5.03 -25.71 1.78
N PRO A 164 6.23 -26.02 2.29
CA PRO A 164 7.42 -25.18 2.11
C PRO A 164 7.78 -24.92 0.63
N ALA A 165 7.48 -25.87 -0.27
CA ALA A 165 7.67 -25.71 -1.71
C ALA A 165 6.78 -24.64 -2.39
N LYS A 166 5.73 -24.16 -1.71
CA LYS A 166 4.82 -23.09 -2.18
C LYS A 166 4.93 -21.81 -1.33
N LEU A 167 5.78 -21.81 -0.32
CA LEU A 167 5.87 -20.76 0.68
C LEU A 167 6.89 -19.71 0.19
N LEU A 168 6.39 -18.52 -0.18
CA LEU A 168 7.25 -17.42 -0.64
C LEU A 168 8.19 -16.96 0.49
N PRO A 169 9.45 -16.57 0.21
CA PRO A 169 10.42 -16.18 1.26
C PRO A 169 9.91 -15.11 2.22
N GLU A 170 9.10 -14.16 1.74
CA GLU A 170 8.48 -13.11 2.57
C GLU A 170 7.51 -13.69 3.63
N HIS A 171 6.87 -14.83 3.37
CA HIS A 171 6.01 -15.53 4.32
C HIS A 171 6.81 -16.32 5.36
N ALA A 172 7.98 -16.86 4.97
CA ALA A 172 8.88 -17.54 5.90
C ALA A 172 9.40 -16.54 6.95
N GLN A 173 9.96 -15.43 6.46
CA GLN A 173 10.42 -14.29 7.27
C GLN A 173 9.31 -13.72 8.19
N THR A 174 8.05 -13.83 7.77
CA THR A 174 6.92 -13.44 8.62
C THR A 174 6.79 -14.39 9.79
N LEU A 175 6.72 -15.70 9.56
CA LEU A 175 6.58 -16.68 10.64
C LEU A 175 7.83 -16.72 11.55
N GLU A 176 9.02 -16.54 10.99
CA GLU A 176 10.29 -16.41 11.72
C GLU A 176 10.27 -15.23 12.70
N ARG A 177 9.72 -14.06 12.32
CA ARG A 177 9.52 -12.91 13.22
C ARG A 177 8.68 -13.25 14.47
N TYR A 178 7.72 -14.18 14.33
CA TYR A 178 6.83 -14.59 15.41
C TYR A 178 7.22 -15.95 16.04
N SER A 179 8.40 -16.49 15.73
CA SER A 179 8.92 -17.75 16.28
C SER A 179 9.83 -17.52 17.50
N TRP A 180 10.16 -18.60 18.22
CA TRP A 180 11.08 -18.57 19.37
C TRP A 180 12.47 -17.99 19.07
N GLU A 181 12.95 -18.06 17.83
CA GLU A 181 14.30 -17.60 17.47
C GLU A 181 14.41 -16.06 17.44
N ALA A 182 13.28 -15.34 17.42
CA ALA A 182 13.26 -13.88 17.48
C ALA A 182 13.58 -13.31 18.88
N PHE A 183 13.57 -14.14 19.93
CA PHE A 183 13.71 -13.71 21.33
C PHE A 183 15.06 -13.02 21.63
N ASP A 184 16.14 -13.43 20.97
CA ASP A 184 17.49 -12.87 21.16
C ASP A 184 17.77 -11.59 20.34
N SER A 185 16.99 -11.34 19.27
CA SER A 185 17.29 -10.24 18.32
C SER A 185 16.62 -8.90 18.66
N HIS A 186 15.66 -8.88 19.59
CA HIS A 186 14.83 -7.71 19.87
C HIS A 186 15.51 -6.56 20.65
N CYS A 187 16.75 -6.74 21.10
CA CYS A 187 17.42 -5.76 21.97
C CYS A 187 18.12 -4.58 21.28
N GLN A 188 18.19 -4.50 19.94
CA GLN A 188 18.95 -3.42 19.26
C GLN A 188 18.29 -2.71 18.08
N ASP A 189 17.37 -3.34 17.33
CA ASP A 189 16.76 -2.69 16.16
C ASP A 189 15.30 -2.29 16.37
N GLY A 190 15.02 -0.98 16.38
CA GLY A 190 13.69 -0.38 16.48
C GLY A 190 12.76 -0.61 15.27
N SER A 191 12.96 -1.69 14.52
CA SER A 191 12.16 -2.07 13.34
C SER A 191 10.82 -2.74 13.68
N SER A 192 10.48 -2.88 14.97
CA SER A 192 9.21 -3.42 15.47
C SER A 192 7.99 -2.51 15.24
N GLY A 193 8.17 -1.33 14.62
CA GLY A 193 7.22 -0.21 14.62
C GLY A 193 5.91 -0.39 13.81
N GLN A 194 5.46 -1.61 13.56
CA GLN A 194 4.26 -1.91 12.76
C GLN A 194 3.05 -2.34 13.61
N LEU A 195 3.26 -2.84 14.83
CA LEU A 195 2.19 -3.34 15.71
C LEU A 195 2.37 -2.86 17.16
N PRO A 196 1.27 -2.66 17.92
CA PRO A 196 1.35 -2.49 19.38
C PRO A 196 2.00 -3.70 20.04
N GLU A 197 2.84 -3.46 21.05
CA GLU A 197 3.61 -4.48 21.78
C GLU A 197 2.72 -5.62 22.32
N GLU A 198 1.58 -5.28 22.93
CA GLU A 198 0.58 -6.24 23.42
C GLU A 198 0.05 -7.17 22.32
N LEU A 199 -0.32 -6.62 21.16
CA LEU A 199 -0.84 -7.42 20.04
C LEU A 199 0.27 -8.25 19.37
N PHE A 200 1.51 -7.75 19.34
CA PHE A 200 2.67 -8.49 18.86
C PHE A 200 2.95 -9.72 19.74
N LEU A 201 2.98 -9.55 21.07
CA LEU A 201 3.18 -10.64 22.03
C LEU A 201 2.05 -11.70 21.96
N LEU A 202 0.79 -11.26 21.83
CA LEU A 202 -0.35 -12.17 21.67
C LEU A 202 -0.27 -12.96 20.35
N LEU A 203 0.19 -12.34 19.25
CA LEU A 203 0.45 -13.04 17.99
C LEU A 203 1.59 -14.06 18.11
N GLN A 204 2.69 -13.74 18.81
CA GLN A 204 3.76 -14.71 19.09
C GLN A 204 3.24 -15.91 19.88
N SER A 205 2.47 -15.66 20.96
CA SER A 205 1.84 -16.71 21.76
C SER A 205 0.89 -17.59 20.93
N LEU A 206 0.12 -16.98 20.02
CA LEU A 206 -0.77 -17.69 19.11
C LEU A 206 -0.01 -18.58 18.11
N VAL A 207 1.09 -18.09 17.53
CA VAL A 207 1.95 -18.90 16.64
C VAL A 207 2.51 -20.11 17.38
N MET A 208 2.92 -19.95 18.64
CA MET A 208 3.41 -21.07 19.45
C MET A 208 2.32 -22.06 19.83
N ALA A 209 1.17 -21.58 20.34
CA ALA A 209 0.04 -22.44 20.69
C ALA A 209 -0.49 -23.25 19.48
N THR A 210 -0.50 -22.65 18.28
CA THR A 210 -0.92 -23.34 17.05
C THR A 210 0.13 -24.34 16.53
N HIS A 211 1.42 -24.06 16.66
CA HIS A 211 2.49 -25.03 16.36
C HIS A 211 2.50 -26.23 17.32
N GLU A 212 2.31 -25.99 18.62
CA GLU A 212 2.27 -27.04 19.66
C GLU A 212 0.91 -27.77 19.70
N LYS A 213 -0.09 -27.28 18.97
CA LYS A 213 -1.48 -27.77 18.93
C LYS A 213 -2.20 -27.68 20.28
N ASP A 214 -1.85 -26.70 21.11
CA ASP A 214 -2.54 -26.43 22.38
C ASP A 214 -3.86 -25.69 22.12
N THR A 215 -4.93 -26.46 21.98
CA THR A 215 -6.28 -25.92 21.76
C THR A 215 -6.83 -25.10 22.93
N GLU A 216 -6.35 -25.28 24.16
CA GLU A 216 -6.81 -24.49 25.32
C GLU A 216 -6.11 -23.13 25.38
N ALA A 217 -4.82 -23.08 25.04
CA ALA A 217 -4.11 -21.82 24.84
C ALA A 217 -4.73 -21.00 23.69
N VAL A 218 -5.01 -21.62 22.53
CA VAL A 218 -5.65 -20.90 21.39
C VAL A 218 -7.05 -20.36 21.76
N LYS A 219 -7.85 -21.10 22.57
CA LYS A 219 -9.15 -20.60 23.08
C LYS A 219 -8.97 -19.38 24.00
N SER A 220 -7.99 -19.43 24.89
CA SER A 220 -7.71 -18.35 25.85
C SER A 220 -7.25 -17.08 25.11
N LEU A 221 -6.30 -17.24 24.20
CA LEU A 221 -5.81 -16.16 23.32
C LEU A 221 -6.92 -15.57 22.44
N GLN A 222 -7.88 -16.38 21.96
CA GLN A 222 -9.02 -15.86 21.21
C GLN A 222 -9.87 -14.88 22.01
N VAL A 223 -10.04 -15.09 23.32
CA VAL A 223 -10.78 -14.16 24.20
C VAL A 223 -9.98 -12.87 24.43
N GLU A 224 -8.68 -12.99 24.67
CA GLU A 224 -7.78 -11.86 24.95
C GLU A 224 -7.55 -10.97 23.70
N MET A 225 -7.42 -11.57 22.52
CA MET A 225 -7.23 -10.86 21.26
C MET A 225 -8.53 -10.25 20.70
N TRP A 226 -9.70 -10.78 21.07
CA TRP A 226 -11.00 -10.34 20.52
C TRP A 226 -11.23 -8.82 20.46
N PRO A 227 -10.98 -8.02 21.51
CA PRO A 227 -11.16 -6.56 21.48
C PRO A 227 -10.10 -5.81 20.67
N LEU A 228 -8.95 -6.43 20.39
CA LEU A 228 -7.83 -5.85 19.64
C LEU A 228 -7.97 -6.06 18.12
N LEU A 229 -8.79 -7.04 17.71
CA LEU A 229 -8.96 -7.48 16.33
C LEU A 229 -10.22 -6.90 15.68
N SER A 230 -10.14 -6.66 14.37
CA SER A 230 -11.33 -6.36 13.57
C SER A 230 -12.21 -7.61 13.37
N ALA A 231 -13.49 -7.43 13.03
CA ALA A 231 -14.43 -8.54 12.82
C ALA A 231 -13.95 -9.56 11.77
N GLU A 232 -13.24 -9.13 10.73
CA GLU A 232 -12.62 -10.00 9.72
C GLU A 232 -11.49 -10.85 10.31
N GLN A 233 -10.63 -10.24 11.14
CA GLN A 233 -9.53 -10.95 11.81
C GLN A 233 -10.03 -11.90 12.90
N ASN A 234 -11.06 -11.51 13.65
CA ASN A 234 -11.75 -12.39 14.59
C ASN A 234 -12.38 -13.60 13.89
N HIS A 235 -12.93 -13.43 12.67
CA HIS A 235 -13.40 -14.55 11.87
C HIS A 235 -12.24 -15.47 11.42
N LEU A 236 -11.11 -14.92 10.96
CA LEU A 236 -9.93 -15.72 10.64
C LEU A 236 -9.40 -16.49 11.85
N LEU A 237 -9.32 -15.86 13.03
CA LEU A 237 -8.88 -16.50 14.27
C LEU A 237 -9.85 -17.62 14.72
N HIS A 238 -11.14 -17.46 14.47
CA HIS A 238 -12.12 -18.52 14.69
C HIS A 238 -11.88 -19.72 13.76
N LEU A 239 -11.56 -19.49 12.48
CA LEU A 239 -11.20 -20.56 11.54
C LEU A 239 -9.88 -21.25 11.92
N VAL A 240 -8.87 -20.51 12.41
CA VAL A 240 -7.62 -21.09 12.93
C VAL A 240 -7.91 -22.03 14.10
N LEU A 241 -8.74 -21.62 15.06
CA LEU A 241 -9.15 -22.47 16.17
C LEU A 241 -9.95 -23.70 15.70
N GLN A 242 -10.81 -23.55 14.68
CA GLN A 242 -11.55 -24.68 14.13
C GLN A 242 -10.62 -25.71 13.48
N GLU A 243 -9.63 -25.27 12.71
CA GLU A 243 -8.64 -26.13 12.04
C GLU A 243 -7.71 -26.83 13.05
N THR A 244 -7.35 -26.20 14.18
CA THR A 244 -6.57 -26.85 15.25
C THR A 244 -7.37 -27.92 16.00
N ILE A 245 -8.70 -27.81 16.07
CA ILE A 245 -9.59 -28.79 16.69
C ILE A 245 -9.97 -29.92 15.71
N SER A 246 -10.09 -29.63 14.42
CA SER A 246 -10.54 -30.57 13.39
C SER A 246 -9.93 -30.21 12.03
N PRO A 247 -8.74 -30.73 11.72
CA PRO A 247 -8.02 -30.35 10.50
C PRO A 247 -8.77 -30.84 9.25
N SER A 248 -9.08 -29.90 8.36
CA SER A 248 -9.86 -30.10 7.13
C SER A 248 -9.19 -31.05 6.12
N GLY A 249 -7.92 -31.42 6.35
CA GLY A 249 -7.11 -32.31 5.51
C GLY A 249 -7.04 -33.79 5.93
N GLN A 250 -7.71 -34.22 7.00
CA GLN A 250 -7.74 -35.64 7.42
C GLN A 250 -9.07 -36.33 7.06
N GLY A 251 -9.33 -36.50 5.75
CA GLY A 251 -10.53 -37.19 5.27
C GLY A 251 -10.49 -37.54 3.78
N VAL A 252 -10.12 -38.80 3.50
CA VAL A 252 -9.91 -39.49 2.19
C VAL A 252 -8.47 -39.46 1.69
#